data_AF-A0A2P6W119-F1
#
_entry.id   AF-A0A2P6W119-F1
#
_cell.length_a   1.000
_cell.length_b   1.000
_cell.length_c   1.000
_cell.angle_alpha   90.00
_cell.angle_beta   90.00
_cell.angle_gamma   90.00
#
_symmetry.space_group_name_H-M   'P 1'
#
loop_
_entity.id
_entity.type
_entity.pdbx_description
1 polymer ?
#
loop_
_entity_poly.entity_id
_entity_poly.type
_entity_poly.pdbx_seq_one_letter_code
_entity_poly.pdbx_strand_id
1 'polypeptide(L)'
;MSEHSLDEFDRKAKKFLENGNKQRLRNILREFALCEGYDNGMELDNPERIINLAGVNVEDIEDFTEYQVAKNMVKDRIKNEKRKEKKGVFQFLRS
;
A
#
# COMPACT_ATOMS: atom_id res chain seq x y z
N MET A 1 -3.38 -19.91 17.75
CA MET A 1 -2.81 -19.12 16.65
C MET A 1 -3.88 -18.15 16.21
N SER A 2 -3.72 -16.87 16.51
CA SER A 2 -4.77 -15.86 16.32
C SER A 2 -5.11 -15.77 14.85
N GLU A 3 -6.40 -15.94 14.52
CA GLU A 3 -6.96 -15.52 13.24
C GLU A 3 -6.52 -14.07 13.00
N HIS A 4 -5.56 -13.86 12.10
CA HIS A 4 -5.34 -12.56 11.50
C HIS A 4 -6.63 -12.23 10.75
N SER A 5 -7.56 -11.54 11.42
CA SER A 5 -8.80 -11.06 10.84
C SER A 5 -8.43 -10.30 9.57
N LEU A 6 -8.78 -10.87 8.41
CA LEU A 6 -8.68 -10.19 7.11
C LEU A 6 -9.31 -8.81 7.28
N ASP A 7 -8.53 -7.76 7.01
CA ASP A 7 -9.08 -6.42 7.04
C ASP A 7 -10.01 -6.19 5.85
N GLU A 8 -10.67 -5.03 5.83
CA GLU A 8 -11.66 -4.73 4.81
C GLU A 8 -11.08 -4.79 3.38
N PHE A 9 -9.82 -4.38 3.22
CA PHE A 9 -9.12 -4.43 1.93
C PHE A 9 -8.81 -5.86 1.53
N ASP A 10 -8.37 -6.70 2.46
CA ASP A 10 -8.10 -8.13 2.21
C ASP A 10 -9.38 -8.87 1.79
N ARG A 11 -10.51 -8.62 2.46
CA ARG A 11 -11.80 -9.23 2.11
C ARG A 11 -12.27 -8.80 0.72
N LYS A 12 -12.15 -7.51 0.40
CA LYS A 12 -12.49 -6.99 -0.93
C LYS A 12 -11.59 -7.61 -2.00
N ALA A 13 -10.28 -7.63 -1.80
CA ALA A 13 -9.32 -8.14 -2.76
C ALA A 13 -9.55 -9.62 -3.06
N LYS A 14 -9.75 -10.45 -2.01
CA LYS A 14 -10.09 -11.86 -2.16
C LYS A 14 -11.31 -12.06 -3.06
N LYS A 15 -12.38 -11.30 -2.82
CA LYS A 15 -13.60 -11.37 -3.64
C LYS A 15 -13.34 -10.97 -5.09
N PHE A 16 -12.51 -9.97 -5.38
CA PHE A 16 -12.25 -9.56 -6.76
C PHE A 16 -11.32 -10.49 -7.51
N LEU A 17 -10.35 -11.11 -6.81
CA LEU A 17 -9.51 -12.17 -7.37
C LEU A 17 -10.35 -13.39 -7.76
N GLU A 18 -11.26 -13.83 -6.90
CA GLU A 18 -12.21 -14.92 -7.20
C GLU A 18 -13.11 -14.62 -8.41
N ASN A 19 -13.38 -13.34 -8.69
CA ASN A 19 -14.18 -12.89 -9.83
C ASN A 19 -13.34 -12.48 -11.06
N GLY A 20 -12.01 -12.65 -11.04
CA GLY A 20 -11.12 -12.28 -12.14
C GLY A 20 -11.03 -10.79 -12.46
N ASN A 21 -11.46 -9.91 -11.54
CA ASN A 21 -11.56 -8.46 -11.79
C ASN A 21 -10.30 -7.71 -11.35
N LYS A 22 -9.22 -7.86 -12.14
CA LYS A 22 -7.91 -7.26 -11.84
C LYS A 22 -7.92 -5.72 -11.76
N GLN A 23 -8.79 -5.05 -12.51
CA GLN A 23 -8.92 -3.59 -12.47
C GLN A 23 -9.38 -3.09 -11.09
N ARG A 24 -10.21 -3.87 -10.38
CA ARG A 24 -10.67 -3.53 -9.03
C ARG A 24 -9.58 -3.72 -7.97
N LEU A 25 -8.61 -4.62 -8.18
CA LEU A 25 -7.47 -4.79 -7.28
C LEU A 25 -6.60 -3.53 -7.22
N ARG A 26 -6.41 -2.86 -8.37
CA ARG A 26 -5.67 -1.60 -8.43
C ARG A 26 -6.32 -0.53 -7.57
N ASN A 27 -7.64 -0.40 -7.66
CA ASN A 27 -8.38 0.57 -6.86
C ASN A 27 -8.27 0.26 -5.36
N ILE A 28 -8.31 -1.01 -4.97
CA ILE A 28 -8.17 -1.41 -3.57
C ILE A 28 -6.79 -1.06 -3.03
N LEU A 29 -5.71 -1.35 -3.77
CA LEU A 29 -4.37 -0.99 -3.34
C LEU A 29 -4.18 0.53 -3.23
N ARG A 30 -4.83 1.30 -4.11
CA ARG A 30 -4.82 2.78 -4.02
C ARG A 30 -5.55 3.28 -2.78
N GLU A 31 -6.75 2.75 -2.51
CA GLU A 31 -7.52 3.09 -1.31
C GLU A 31 -6.72 2.73 -0.04
N PHE A 32 -6.13 1.53 -0.01
CA PHE A 32 -5.27 1.09 1.09
C PHE A 32 -4.07 2.04 1.28
N ALA A 33 -3.39 2.41 0.20
CA ALA A 33 -2.25 3.33 0.27
C ALA A 33 -2.66 4.69 0.84
N LEU A 34 -3.80 5.24 0.42
CA LEU A 34 -4.34 6.49 0.96
C LEU A 34 -4.62 6.40 2.46
N CYS A 35 -5.29 5.35 2.91
CA CYS A 35 -5.57 5.13 4.33
C CYS A 35 -4.29 4.98 5.16
N GLU A 36 -3.34 4.13 4.72
CA GLU A 36 -2.07 3.97 5.40
C GLU A 36 -1.23 5.26 5.40
N GLY A 37 -1.30 6.05 4.33
CA GLY A 37 -0.70 7.39 4.27
C GLY A 37 -1.25 8.27 5.38
N TYR A 38 -2.57 8.40 5.45
CA TYR A 38 -3.26 9.21 6.45
C TYR A 38 -2.95 8.75 7.88
N ASP A 39 -2.97 7.44 8.15
CA ASP A 39 -2.62 6.87 9.46
C ASP A 39 -1.16 7.15 9.84
N ASN A 40 -0.30 7.33 8.83
CA ASN A 40 1.08 7.74 8.98
C ASN A 40 1.26 9.27 8.96
N GLY A 41 0.20 10.06 8.95
CA GLY A 41 0.27 11.53 8.90
C GLY A 41 0.89 12.05 7.60
N MET A 42 0.75 11.28 6.51
CA MET A 42 1.20 11.64 5.18
C MET A 42 -0.01 11.79 4.26
N GLU A 43 -0.14 12.95 3.64
CA GLU A 43 -1.09 13.13 2.55
C GLU A 43 -0.46 12.64 1.25
N LEU A 44 -1.04 11.60 0.65
CA LEU A 44 -0.54 11.03 -0.59
C LEU A 44 -1.30 11.63 -1.78
N ASP A 45 -0.74 12.66 -2.40
CA ASP A 45 -1.30 13.28 -3.62
C ASP A 45 -1.47 12.27 -4.76
N ASN A 46 -0.56 11.29 -4.84
CA ASN A 46 -0.57 10.26 -5.86
C ASN A 46 -0.25 8.87 -5.25
N PRO A 47 -1.27 8.12 -4.79
CA PRO A 47 -1.07 6.78 -4.23
C PRO A 47 -0.50 5.79 -5.27
N GLU A 48 -0.80 5.96 -6.57
CA GLU A 48 -0.25 5.13 -7.65
C GLU A 48 1.28 5.21 -7.69
N ARG A 49 1.83 6.41 -7.46
CA ARG A 49 3.28 6.61 -7.40
C ARG A 49 3.91 5.79 -6.28
N ILE A 50 3.27 5.69 -5.12
CA ILE A 50 3.77 4.89 -4.00
C ILE A 50 3.75 3.40 -4.33
N ILE A 51 2.67 2.92 -4.96
CA ILE A 51 2.53 1.54 -5.40
C ILE A 51 3.64 1.18 -6.40
N ASN A 52 3.87 2.04 -7.40
CA ASN A 52 4.94 1.86 -8.37
C ASN A 52 6.34 1.91 -7.73
N LEU A 53 6.56 2.84 -6.77
CA LEU A 53 7.82 2.93 -6.02
C LEU A 53 8.06 1.76 -5.06
N ALA A 54 6.99 1.05 -4.67
CA ALA A 54 7.08 -0.20 -3.95
C ALA A 54 7.44 -1.37 -4.87
N GLY A 55 7.46 -1.18 -6.20
CA GLY A 55 7.74 -2.22 -7.18
C GLY A 55 6.56 -3.16 -7.43
N VAL A 56 5.34 -2.73 -7.09
CA VAL A 56 4.13 -3.53 -7.28
C VAL A 56 3.56 -3.26 -8.66
N ASN A 57 3.52 -4.28 -9.50
CA ASN A 57 2.71 -4.28 -10.72
C ASN A 57 1.40 -5.03 -10.46
N VAL A 58 0.28 -4.31 -10.38
CA VAL A 58 -1.01 -4.90 -10.03
C VAL A 58 -1.54 -5.86 -11.08
N GLU A 59 -1.12 -5.71 -12.35
CA GLU A 59 -1.56 -6.58 -13.44
C GLU A 59 -0.98 -8.00 -13.31
N ASP A 60 0.19 -8.11 -12.65
CA ASP A 60 0.91 -9.36 -12.40
C ASP A 60 0.39 -10.11 -11.17
N ILE A 61 -0.54 -9.53 -10.41
CA ILE A 61 -1.15 -10.20 -9.26
C ILE A 61 -2.19 -11.22 -9.76
N GLU A 62 -1.94 -12.49 -9.49
CA GLU A 62 -2.77 -13.63 -9.88
C GLU A 62 -3.54 -14.22 -8.70
N ASP A 63 -2.98 -14.15 -7.49
CA ASP A 63 -3.60 -14.73 -6.30
C ASP A 63 -3.60 -13.81 -5.07
N PHE A 64 -4.28 -14.29 -4.02
CA PHE A 64 -4.46 -13.54 -2.78
C PHE A 64 -3.16 -13.39 -1.98
N THR A 65 -2.26 -14.37 -2.06
CA THR A 65 -0.96 -14.31 -1.40
C THR A 65 -0.11 -13.20 -2.02
N GLU A 66 -0.07 -13.13 -3.34
CA GLU A 66 0.63 -12.06 -4.07
C GLU A 66 0.05 -10.68 -3.76
N TYR A 67 -1.28 -10.58 -3.65
CA TYR A 67 -1.93 -9.36 -3.19
C TYR A 67 -1.47 -8.96 -1.76
N GLN A 68 -1.39 -9.91 -0.83
CA GLN A 68 -0.92 -9.61 0.53
C GLN A 68 0.55 -9.17 0.56
N VAL A 69 1.40 -9.77 -0.27
CA VAL A 69 2.80 -9.36 -0.44
C VAL A 69 2.85 -7.93 -0.98
N ALA A 70 2.13 -7.64 -2.06
CA ALA A 70 2.05 -6.30 -2.66
C ALA A 70 1.59 -5.24 -1.64
N LYS A 71 0.54 -5.55 -0.88
CA LYS A 71 0.02 -4.68 0.18
C LYS A 71 1.07 -4.37 1.25
N ASN A 72 1.82 -5.38 1.71
CA ASN A 72 2.89 -5.19 2.67
C ASN A 72 4.04 -4.35 2.11
N MET A 73 4.41 -4.55 0.84
CA MET A 73 5.44 -3.74 0.16
C MET A 73 5.02 -2.26 0.10
N VAL A 74 3.75 -1.98 -0.22
CA VAL A 74 3.20 -0.62 -0.21
C VAL A 74 3.28 -0.01 1.19
N LYS A 75 2.84 -0.74 2.21
CA LYS A 75 2.90 -0.29 3.61
C LYS A 75 4.31 0.07 4.05
N ASP A 76 5.28 -0.80 3.74
CA ASP A 76 6.67 -0.56 4.07
C ASP A 76 7.25 0.63 3.29
N ARG A 77 6.82 0.82 2.04
CA ARG A 77 7.22 1.98 1.27
C ARG A 77 6.73 3.29 1.89
N ILE A 78 5.47 3.36 2.31
CA ILE A 78 4.90 4.53 2.99
C ILE A 78 5.69 4.85 4.26
N LYS A 79 5.95 3.85 5.11
CA LYS A 79 6.77 4.03 6.33
C LYS A 79 8.17 4.53 6.02
N ASN A 80 8.78 4.05 4.94
CA ASN A 80 10.11 4.48 4.53
C ASN A 80 10.13 5.92 4.00
N GLU A 81 9.11 6.34 3.24
CA GLU A 81 8.99 7.74 2.79
C GLU A 81 8.82 8.69 3.98
N LYS A 82 7.97 8.37 4.97
CA LYS A 82 7.85 9.14 6.22
C LYS A 82 9.20 9.34 6.92
N ARG A 83 10.03 8.29 6.96
CA ARG A 83 11.37 8.35 7.59
C ARG A 83 12.32 9.25 6.81
N LYS A 84 12.24 9.29 5.48
CA LYS A 84 13.07 10.18 4.65
C LYS A 84 12.69 11.64 4.85
N GLU A 85 11.39 11.94 4.90
CA GLU A 85 10.89 13.28 5.17
C GLU A 85 11.43 13.82 6.51
N LYS A 86 11.33 13.02 7.58
CA LYS A 86 11.91 13.37 8.88
C LYS A 86 13.41 13.65 8.80
N LYS A 87 14.19 12.84 8.05
CA LYS A 87 15.64 13.05 7.91
C LYS A 87 15.97 14.36 7.16
N GLY A 88 15.22 14.69 6.12
CA GLY A 88 15.40 15.94 5.37
C GLY A 88 15.15 17.18 6.23
N VAL A 89 14.09 17.17 7.04
CA VAL A 89 13.78 18.25 7.99
C VAL A 89 14.89 18.43 9.02
N PHE A 90 15.42 17.32 9.58
CA PHE A 90 16.52 17.37 10.55
C PHE A 90 17.83 17.90 9.96
N GLN A 91 18.10 17.68 8.67
CA GLN A 91 19.30 18.21 7.99
C GLN A 91 19.18 19.71 7.72
N PHE A 92 17.98 20.19 7.38
CA PHE A 92 17.71 21.62 7.18
C PHE A 92 17.86 22.42 8.49
N LEU A 93 17.36 21.91 9.62
CA LEU A 93 17.47 22.60 10.92
C LEU A 93 18.88 22.64 11.52
N ARG A 94 19.83 21.87 10.97
CA ARG A 94 21.24 21.84 11.41
C ARG A 94 22.18 22.66 10.53
N SER A 95 21.68 23.23 9.43
CA SER A 95 22.43 24.10 8.51
C SER A 95 22.16 25.56 8.84
#